data_AF-A0A812KWL7-F1
#
_entry.id   AF-A0A812KWL7-F1
#
_cell.length_a   1.000
_cell.length_b   1.000
_cell.length_c   1.000
_cell.angle_alpha   90.00
_cell.angle_beta   90.00
_cell.angle_gamma   90.00
#
_symmetry.space_group_name_H-M   'P 1'
#
loop_
_entity.id
_entity.type
_entity.pdbx_description
1 polymer ?
#
loop_
_entity_poly.entity_id
_entity_poly.type
_entity_poly.pdbx_seq_one_letter_code
_entity_poly.pdbx_strand_id
1 'polypeptide(L)'
;PRRSPRREVEPELEVKVDVANGDGNDAEITSSIIDGIPRSSGERTYRAEVNVPRENGSGPLGKRGLTAIRGPNRIDRSKAEADVKTLIEAFKRGGPAEVRKQQKELNRSWVN
;
A
#
# COMPACT_ATOMS: atom_id res chain seq x y z
N PRO A 1 -11.52 19.97 -33.65
CA PRO A 1 -11.52 18.94 -32.59
C PRO A 1 -10.21 18.97 -31.78
N ARG A 2 -10.23 19.59 -30.58
CA ARG A 2 -9.08 19.65 -29.67
C ARG A 2 -8.96 18.30 -28.95
N ARG A 3 -8.02 17.46 -29.38
CA ARG A 3 -7.72 16.16 -28.76
C ARG A 3 -6.79 16.46 -27.58
N SER A 4 -7.32 16.38 -26.36
CA SER A 4 -6.52 16.55 -25.14
C SER A 4 -5.33 15.58 -25.15
N PRO A 5 -4.12 16.02 -24.75
CA PRO A 5 -2.98 15.11 -24.65
C PRO A 5 -3.31 14.03 -23.63
N ARG A 6 -3.20 12.77 -24.06
CA ARG A 6 -3.30 11.58 -23.22
C ARG A 6 -2.19 11.71 -22.19
N ARG A 7 -2.54 12.00 -20.93
CA ARG A 7 -1.60 12.01 -19.81
C ARG A 7 -0.92 10.64 -19.79
N GLU A 8 0.33 10.58 -20.21
CA GLU A 8 1.16 9.40 -20.10
C GLU A 8 1.22 9.07 -18.61
N VAL A 9 0.62 7.95 -18.25
CA VAL A 9 0.69 7.42 -16.90
C VAL A 9 2.12 6.92 -16.78
N GLU A 10 2.99 7.72 -16.15
CA GLU A 10 4.33 7.28 -15.79
C GLU A 10 4.23 5.96 -15.03
N PRO A 11 5.13 4.99 -15.26
CA PRO A 11 5.03 3.68 -14.66
C PRO A 11 5.09 3.83 -13.13
N GLU A 12 3.95 3.65 -12.49
CA GLU A 12 3.84 3.42 -11.06
C GLU A 12 4.82 2.29 -10.74
N LEU A 13 5.82 2.58 -9.92
CA LEU A 13 6.79 1.59 -9.48
C LEU A 13 6.06 0.61 -8.55
N GLU A 14 5.39 -0.38 -9.16
CA GLU A 14 4.90 -1.55 -8.46
C GLU A 14 6.12 -2.37 -8.02
N VAL A 15 6.45 -2.26 -6.74
CA VAL A 15 7.44 -3.13 -6.12
C VAL A 15 6.70 -4.38 -5.67
N LYS A 16 6.82 -5.43 -6.48
CA LYS A 16 6.41 -6.79 -6.10
C LYS A 16 7.43 -7.33 -5.13
N VAL A 17 7.00 -7.71 -3.93
CA VAL A 17 7.87 -8.29 -2.92
C VAL A 17 7.37 -9.70 -2.65
N ASP A 18 8.10 -10.68 -3.16
CA ASP A 18 7.88 -12.08 -2.81
C ASP A 18 8.27 -12.29 -1.35
N VAL A 19 7.27 -12.35 -0.47
CA VAL A 19 7.48 -12.66 0.94
C VAL A 19 7.28 -14.16 1.11
N ALA A 20 8.38 -14.90 1.01
CA ALA A 20 8.44 -16.32 1.36
C ALA A 20 8.22 -16.48 2.86
N ASN A 21 6.96 -16.60 3.29
CA ASN A 21 6.62 -17.08 4.62
C ASN A 21 6.70 -18.61 4.58
N GLY A 22 7.51 -19.21 5.46
CA GLY A 22 7.85 -20.64 5.50
C GLY A 22 6.72 -21.62 5.84
N ASP A 23 5.49 -21.33 5.40
CA ASP A 23 4.28 -22.09 5.65
C ASP A 23 3.51 -22.33 4.33
N GLY A 24 4.22 -22.81 3.30
CA GLY A 24 3.62 -23.37 2.06
C GLY A 24 2.57 -22.53 1.33
N ASN A 25 2.49 -21.23 1.62
CA ASN A 25 1.46 -20.31 1.14
C ASN A 25 2.20 -19.02 0.80
N ASP A 26 2.79 -19.01 -0.40
CA ASP A 26 3.43 -17.85 -1.00
C ASP A 26 2.37 -16.76 -1.22
N ALA A 27 2.05 -16.04 -0.15
CA ALA A 27 1.15 -14.91 -0.21
C ALA A 27 1.91 -13.74 -0.84
N GLU A 28 1.77 -13.60 -2.16
CA GLU A 28 2.29 -12.47 -2.93
C GLU A 28 1.69 -11.16 -2.37
N ILE A 29 2.54 -10.32 -1.77
CA ILE A 29 2.20 -8.97 -1.34
C ILE A 29 2.77 -8.00 -2.36
N THR A 30 1.91 -7.14 -2.91
CA THR A 30 2.36 -6.07 -3.82
C THR A 30 2.35 -4.75 -3.08
N SER A 31 3.35 -3.92 -3.32
CA SER A 31 3.41 -2.56 -2.76
C SER A 31 3.58 -1.52 -3.85
N SER A 32 2.92 -0.39 -3.69
CA SER A 32 3.00 0.75 -4.60
C SER A 32 2.95 2.06 -3.83
N ILE A 33 3.48 3.12 -4.45
CA ILE A 33 3.38 4.48 -3.93
C ILE A 33 2.49 5.24 -4.89
N ILE A 34 1.31 5.58 -4.40
CA ILE A 34 0.30 6.30 -5.15
C ILE A 34 0.35 7.79 -4.82
N ASP A 35 -0.10 8.61 -5.77
CA ASP A 35 -0.38 10.02 -5.52
C ASP A 35 -1.49 10.13 -4.46
N GLY A 36 -1.18 10.83 -3.37
CA GLY A 36 -2.09 11.12 -2.27
C GLY A 36 -3.02 12.30 -2.56
N ILE A 37 -3.86 12.61 -1.56
CA ILE A 37 -4.78 13.76 -1.65
C ILE A 37 -3.96 15.06 -1.55
N PRO A 38 -4.03 15.97 -2.54
CA PRO A 38 -3.34 17.25 -2.47
C PRO A 38 -3.74 18.03 -1.22
N ARG A 39 -2.79 18.74 -0.59
CA ARG A 39 -3.13 19.64 0.51
C ARG A 39 -3.88 20.87 0.00
N SER A 40 -4.55 21.58 0.89
CA SER A 40 -5.20 22.87 0.61
C SER A 40 -4.24 23.93 0.06
N SER A 41 -2.93 23.79 0.32
CA SER A 41 -1.85 24.58 -0.29
C SER A 41 -1.55 24.24 -1.77
N GLY A 42 -2.13 23.17 -2.32
CA GLY A 42 -1.84 22.66 -3.67
C GLY A 42 -0.62 21.73 -3.74
N GLU A 43 0.05 21.47 -2.62
CA GLU A 43 1.18 20.54 -2.57
C GLU A 43 0.74 19.10 -2.84
N ARG A 44 1.49 18.42 -3.71
CA ARG A 44 1.31 16.98 -3.97
C ARG A 44 1.68 16.21 -2.72
N THR A 45 0.91 15.16 -2.44
CA THR A 45 1.24 14.21 -1.38
C THR A 45 1.39 12.82 -1.98
N TYR A 46 2.05 11.94 -1.25
CA TYR A 46 2.30 10.55 -1.61
C TYR A 46 1.72 9.65 -0.54
N ARG A 47 1.27 8.48 -0.92
CA ARG A 47 0.68 7.52 0.02
C ARG A 47 1.16 6.12 -0.28
N ALA A 48 1.54 5.41 0.77
CA ALA A 48 1.87 3.99 0.70
C ALA A 48 0.60 3.16 0.46
N GLU A 49 0.63 2.26 -0.51
CA GLU A 49 -0.40 1.24 -0.72
C GLU A 49 0.26 -0.15 -0.70
N VAL A 50 -0.31 -1.08 0.06
CA VAL A 50 0.11 -2.48 0.10
C VAL A 50 -1.10 -3.40 -0.07
N ASN A 51 -1.03 -4.35 -0.99
CA ASN A 51 -2.09 -5.34 -1.20
C ASN A 51 -1.74 -6.61 -0.47
N VAL A 52 -2.50 -6.92 0.58
CA VAL A 52 -2.29 -8.11 1.42
C VAL A 52 -3.43 -9.11 1.21
N PRO A 53 -3.20 -10.42 1.35
CA PRO A 53 -4.28 -11.40 1.38
C PRO A 53 -5.29 -11.08 2.50
N ARG A 54 -6.57 -11.34 2.27
CA ARG A 54 -7.57 -11.29 3.34
C ARG A 54 -7.33 -12.40 4.36
N GLU A 55 -7.38 -12.06 5.64
CA GLU A 55 -7.40 -13.04 6.75
C GLU A 55 -8.57 -14.02 6.64
N ASN A 56 -9.77 -13.50 6.33
CA ASN A 56 -10.99 -14.29 6.20
C ASN A 56 -11.66 -13.97 4.86
N GLY A 57 -11.64 -14.95 3.95
CA GLY A 57 -12.40 -14.87 2.72
C GLY A 57 -11.86 -15.79 1.65
N SER A 58 -12.42 -16.99 1.55
CA SER A 58 -12.69 -17.54 0.23
C SER A 58 -13.68 -16.57 -0.42
N GLY A 59 -13.24 -15.87 -1.47
CA GLY A 59 -14.18 -15.15 -2.32
C GLY A 59 -15.20 -16.12 -2.92
N PRO A 60 -16.25 -15.63 -3.59
CA PRO A 60 -17.29 -16.49 -4.19
C PRO A 60 -16.74 -17.54 -5.18
N LEU A 61 -15.48 -17.39 -5.66
CA LEU A 61 -14.77 -18.35 -6.51
C LEU A 61 -13.64 -19.12 -5.79
N GLY A 62 -13.60 -19.15 -4.45
CA GLY A 62 -12.56 -19.87 -3.70
C GLY A 62 -11.17 -19.22 -3.70
N LYS A 63 -10.94 -18.16 -4.48
CA LYS A 63 -9.71 -17.37 -4.44
C LYS A 63 -9.69 -16.48 -3.20
N ARG A 64 -8.58 -16.53 -2.43
CA ARG A 64 -8.32 -15.55 -1.37
C ARG A 64 -8.15 -14.18 -2.01
N GLY A 65 -9.11 -13.28 -1.80
CA GLY A 65 -9.03 -11.92 -2.33
C GLY A 65 -7.91 -11.13 -1.68
N LEU A 66 -7.21 -10.29 -2.45
CA LEU A 66 -6.30 -9.28 -1.93
C LEU A 66 -7.09 -8.08 -1.39
N THR A 67 -6.54 -7.39 -0.41
CA THR A 67 -7.07 -6.14 0.15
C THR A 67 -5.97 -5.09 0.15
N ALA A 68 -6.24 -3.96 -0.51
CA ALA A 68 -5.41 -2.79 -0.45
C ALA A 68 -5.50 -2.14 0.94
N ILE A 69 -4.37 -2.06 1.64
CA ILE A 69 -4.20 -1.27 2.86
C ILE A 69 -3.39 -0.03 2.49
N ARG A 70 -3.95 1.13 2.80
CA ARG A 70 -3.36 2.42 2.46
C ARG A 70 -2.88 3.17 3.70
N GLY A 71 -1.64 3.61 3.69
CA GLY A 71 -0.97 4.37 4.77
C GLY A 71 -1.44 5.82 4.91
N PRO A 72 -0.74 6.67 5.67
CA PRO A 72 -1.01 8.11 5.73
C PRO A 72 -0.56 8.83 4.45
N ASN A 73 -1.08 10.05 4.25
CA ASN A 73 -0.57 10.95 3.20
C ASN A 73 0.71 11.62 3.71
N ARG A 74 1.81 11.51 2.97
CA ARG A 74 3.10 12.13 3.26
C ARG A 74 3.40 13.22 2.24
N ILE A 75 4.03 14.31 2.66
CA ILE A 75 4.53 15.34 1.75
C ILE A 75 5.72 14.80 0.95
N ASP A 76 6.59 14.05 1.63
CA ASP A 76 7.81 13.50 1.03
C ASP A 76 7.57 12.06 0.55
N ARG A 77 7.97 11.78 -0.70
CA ARG A 77 7.94 10.43 -1.27
C ARG A 77 8.74 9.43 -0.44
N SER A 78 9.92 9.84 0.05
CA SER A 78 10.79 8.97 0.87
C SER A 78 10.15 8.55 2.19
N LYS A 79 9.25 9.38 2.76
CA LYS A 79 8.48 8.99 3.95
C LYS A 79 7.42 7.94 3.59
N ALA A 80 6.78 8.06 2.43
CA ALA A 80 5.86 7.04 1.93
C ALA A 80 6.59 5.72 1.63
N GLU A 81 7.82 5.76 1.10
CA GLU A 81 8.68 4.57 0.92
C GLU A 81 9.00 3.88 2.26
N ALA A 82 9.35 4.66 3.28
CA ALA A 82 9.56 4.14 4.63
C ALA A 82 8.29 3.52 5.23
N ASP A 83 7.12 4.12 5.00
CA ASP A 83 5.83 3.57 5.42
C ASP A 83 5.55 2.23 4.71
N VAL A 84 5.80 2.13 3.39
CA VAL A 84 5.69 0.87 2.63
C VAL A 84 6.55 -0.22 3.26
N LYS A 85 7.82 0.06 3.53
CA LYS A 85 8.74 -0.90 4.16
C LYS A 85 8.22 -1.36 5.52
N THR A 86 7.74 -0.42 6.33
CA THR A 86 7.18 -0.70 7.66
C THR A 86 5.93 -1.59 7.59
N LEU A 87 5.07 -1.36 6.59
CA LEU A 87 3.87 -2.17 6.37
C LEU A 87 4.23 -3.58 5.88
N ILE A 88 5.24 -3.73 5.02
CA ILE A 88 5.74 -5.04 4.57
C ILE A 88 6.38 -5.81 5.74
N GLU A 89 7.15 -5.14 6.60
CA GLU A 89 7.74 -5.75 7.79
C GLU A 89 6.66 -6.19 8.79
N ALA A 90 5.60 -5.39 8.98
CA ALA A 90 4.45 -5.79 9.78
C ALA A 90 3.76 -7.04 9.21
N PHE A 91 3.61 -7.14 7.89
CA PHE A 91 3.08 -8.33 7.22
C PHE A 91 3.93 -9.56 7.49
N LYS A 92 5.25 -9.43 7.41
CA LYS A 92 6.21 -10.51 7.74
C LYS A 92 6.11 -10.96 9.20
N ARG A 93 5.80 -10.03 10.12
CA ARG A 93 5.71 -10.31 11.56
C ARG A 93 4.45 -11.08 11.96
N GLY A 94 3.30 -10.71 11.40
CA GLY A 94 2.01 -11.21 11.90
C GLY A 94 0.89 -11.21 10.88
N GLY A 95 1.21 -11.12 9.60
CA GLY A 95 0.23 -11.14 8.51
C GLY A 95 -0.65 -9.89 8.46
N PRO A 96 -1.84 -9.98 7.82
CA PRO A 96 -2.68 -8.81 7.53
C PRO A 96 -3.19 -8.04 8.75
N ALA A 97 -3.44 -8.72 9.88
CA ALA A 97 -3.84 -8.07 11.14
C ALA A 97 -2.77 -7.08 11.62
N GLU A 98 -1.51 -7.49 11.56
CA GLU A 98 -0.39 -6.69 12.03
C GLU A 98 -0.15 -5.48 11.11
N VAL A 99 -0.34 -5.65 9.80
CA VAL A 99 -0.33 -4.53 8.84
C VAL A 99 -1.39 -3.49 9.18
N ARG A 100 -2.61 -3.91 9.54
CA ARG A 100 -3.69 -2.99 9.94
C ARG A 100 -3.38 -2.27 11.24
N LYS A 101 -2.76 -2.96 12.20
CA LYS A 101 -2.31 -2.34 13.45
C LYS A 101 -1.26 -1.27 13.17
N GLN A 102 -0.24 -1.63 12.39
CA GLN A 102 0.84 -0.70 12.00
C GLN A 102 0.30 0.49 11.20
N GLN A 103 -0.65 0.27 10.30
CA GLN A 103 -1.30 1.33 9.53
C GLN A 103 -2.02 2.35 10.44
N LYS A 104 -2.70 1.88 11.50
CA LYS A 104 -3.33 2.78 12.49
C LYS A 104 -2.29 3.60 13.26
N GLU A 105 -1.17 2.99 13.64
CA GLU A 105 -0.08 3.68 14.34
C GLU A 105 0.55 4.77 13.44
N LEU A 106 0.84 4.43 12.18
CA LEU A 106 1.37 5.39 11.19
C LEU A 106 0.40 6.56 10.98
N ASN A 107 -0.89 6.28 10.83
CA ASN A 107 -1.91 7.33 10.71
C ASN A 107 -1.98 8.22 11.95
N ARG A 108 -1.86 7.66 13.16
CA ARG A 108 -1.88 8.43 14.41
C ARG A 108 -0.65 9.34 14.54
N SER A 109 0.52 8.87 14.11
CA SER A 109 1.76 9.64 14.12
C SER A 109 1.80 10.82 13.14
N TRP A 110 0.85 10.88 12.20
CA TRP A 110 0.75 11.96 11.22
C TRP A 110 -0.19 13.09 11.65
N VAL A 111 -1.23 12.76 12.43
CA VAL A 111 -2.25 13.74 12.86
C VAL A 111 -1.80 14.55 14.09
N ASN A 112 -0.80 14.06 14.83
CA ASN A 112 -0.14 14.76 15.92
C ASN A 112 1.20 15.35 15.46
#